data_AF-A0A7S3PSD8-F1
#
_entry.id   AF-A0A7S3PSD8-F1
#
_cell.length_a   1.000
_cell.length_b   1.000
_cell.length_c   1.000
_cell.angle_alpha   90.00
_cell.angle_beta   90.00
_cell.angle_gamma   90.00
#
_symmetry.space_group_name_H-M   'P 1'
#
loop_
_entity.id
_entity.type
_entity.pdbx_description
1 polymer ?
#
loop_
_entity_poly.entity_id
_entity_poly.type
_entity_poly.pdbx_seq_one_letter_code
_entity_poly.pdbx_strand_id
1 'polypeptide(L)'
;EQLYTKWALKAYSFVQGRVGYVEGIVLHLWHGAKQNRQYDSRYKILSAAKYNPNEDIRLSIGNSACTESKVWEWGTFSTPKMKLHREVQEMFVDRLEDS
;
A
#
# COMPACT_ATOMS: atom_id res chain seq x y z
N GLU A 1 -15.67 -13.07 -10.53
CA GLU A 1 -15.23 -13.19 -9.13
C GLU A 1 -14.53 -11.89 -8.73
N GLN A 2 -14.89 -11.26 -7.61
CA GLN A 2 -14.30 -9.98 -7.21
C GLN A 2 -12.86 -10.20 -6.70
N LEU A 3 -11.89 -9.36 -7.12
CA LEU A 3 -10.46 -9.51 -6.77
C LEU A 3 -10.22 -9.64 -5.26
N TYR A 4 -11.04 -8.99 -4.42
CA TYR A 4 -10.91 -9.09 -2.96
C TYR A 4 -11.21 -10.51 -2.45
N THR A 5 -12.16 -11.24 -3.06
CA THR A 5 -12.57 -12.57 -2.61
C THR A 5 -11.41 -13.54 -2.77
N LYS A 6 -10.71 -13.50 -3.91
CA LYS A 6 -9.53 -14.33 -4.18
C LYS A 6 -8.41 -14.06 -3.17
N TRP A 7 -8.17 -12.79 -2.85
CA TRP A 7 -7.21 -12.42 -1.80
C TRP A 7 -7.65 -12.94 -0.42
N ALA A 8 -8.92 -12.74 -0.06
CA ALA A 8 -9.45 -13.11 1.25
C ALA A 8 -9.41 -14.63 1.47
N LEU A 9 -9.77 -15.42 0.45
CA LEU A 9 -9.67 -16.89 0.49
C LEU A 9 -8.23 -17.36 0.68
N LYS A 10 -7.28 -16.73 -0.03
CA LYS A 10 -5.85 -17.00 0.15
C LYS A 10 -5.38 -16.65 1.56
N ALA A 11 -5.76 -15.49 2.09
CA ALA A 11 -5.41 -15.11 3.46
C ALA A 11 -6.01 -16.10 4.49
N TYR A 12 -7.27 -16.48 4.31
CA TYR A 12 -7.97 -17.42 5.17
C TYR A 12 -7.30 -18.80 5.21
N SER A 13 -6.76 -19.30 4.09
CA SER A 13 -6.08 -20.60 4.09
C SER A 13 -4.82 -20.63 4.98
N PHE A 14 -4.17 -19.48 5.21
CA PHE A 14 -3.01 -19.39 6.11
C PHE A 14 -3.43 -19.12 7.56
N VAL A 15 -4.36 -18.18 7.76
CA VAL A 15 -4.70 -17.67 9.09
C VAL A 15 -5.77 -18.53 9.77
N GLN A 16 -6.74 -19.02 8.99
CA GLN A 16 -7.90 -19.80 9.46
C GLN A 16 -8.68 -19.09 10.57
N GLY A 17 -8.73 -17.75 10.53
CA GLY A 17 -9.38 -16.93 11.55
C GLY A 17 -8.70 -16.95 12.91
N ARG A 18 -7.52 -17.57 13.06
CA ARG A 18 -6.76 -17.56 14.30
C ARG A 18 -6.23 -16.16 14.57
N VAL A 19 -6.50 -15.65 15.78
CA VAL A 19 -6.04 -14.35 16.24
C VAL A 19 -5.04 -14.60 17.37
N GLY A 20 -3.89 -13.95 17.28
CA GLY A 20 -2.87 -13.92 18.33
C GLY A 20 -2.51 -12.47 18.66
N TYR A 21 -1.72 -12.28 19.70
CA TYR A 21 -1.14 -11.00 20.07
C TYR A 21 0.34 -11.17 20.43
N VAL A 22 1.08 -10.07 20.43
CA VAL A 22 2.46 -10.00 20.93
C VAL A 22 2.46 -8.99 22.05
N GLU A 23 3.11 -9.32 23.17
CA GLU A 23 3.27 -8.38 24.27
C GLU A 23 4.15 -7.20 23.83
N GLY A 24 3.69 -5.99 24.12
CA GLY A 24 4.38 -4.77 23.72
C GLY A 24 3.58 -3.51 24.06
N ILE A 25 4.20 -2.36 23.83
CA ILE A 25 3.59 -1.05 24.07
C ILE A 25 3.17 -0.46 22.73
N VAL A 26 1.90 -0.04 22.64
CA VAL A 26 1.39 0.71 21.50
C VAL A 26 1.48 2.20 21.82
N LEU A 27 2.32 2.93 21.07
CA LEU A 27 2.40 4.38 21.15
C LEU A 27 1.53 5.00 20.05
N HIS A 28 0.63 5.90 20.41
CA HIS A 28 -0.14 6.68 19.45
C HIS A 28 0.59 8.00 19.19
N LEU A 29 1.41 8.02 18.15
CA LEU A 29 2.09 9.23 17.70
C LEU A 29 1.10 10.17 16.99
N TRP A 30 1.37 11.47 17.04
CA TRP A 30 0.63 12.45 16.25
C TRP A 30 0.74 12.10 14.76
N HIS A 31 -0.35 12.28 14.02
CA HIS A 31 -0.43 11.93 12.61
C HIS A 31 -1.31 12.94 11.83
N GLY A 32 -1.12 14.21 12.16
CA GLY A 32 -1.78 15.32 11.51
C GLY A 32 -3.28 15.46 11.79
N ALA A 33 -3.84 16.53 11.24
CA ALA A 33 -5.24 16.88 11.41
C ALA A 33 -6.17 15.91 10.65
N LYS A 34 -7.32 15.58 11.25
CA LYS A 34 -8.28 14.62 10.67
C LYS A 34 -8.71 14.99 9.25
N GLN A 35 -8.87 16.28 8.95
CA GLN A 35 -9.25 16.76 7.62
C GLN A 35 -8.24 16.40 6.51
N ASN A 36 -6.96 16.21 6.85
CA ASN A 36 -5.90 15.92 5.89
C ASN A 36 -5.72 14.42 5.63
N ARG A 37 -6.47 13.55 6.33
CA ARG A 37 -6.25 12.09 6.30
C ARG A 37 -6.71 11.39 5.02
N GLN A 38 -7.38 12.08 4.10
CA GLN A 38 -7.62 11.61 2.72
C GLN A 38 -8.05 10.13 2.58
N TYR A 39 -8.93 9.64 3.45
CA TYR A 39 -9.26 8.19 3.53
C TYR A 39 -9.75 7.60 2.21
N ASP A 40 -10.45 8.42 1.41
CA ASP A 40 -11.04 7.98 0.14
C ASP A 40 -10.16 8.28 -1.08
N SER A 41 -9.19 9.20 -0.97
CA SER A 41 -8.39 9.67 -2.12
C SER A 41 -7.63 8.52 -2.78
N ARG A 42 -7.06 7.63 -1.97
CA ARG A 42 -6.32 6.45 -2.46
C ARG A 42 -7.17 5.60 -3.41
N TYR A 43 -8.41 5.30 -3.03
CA TYR A 43 -9.29 4.46 -3.86
C TYR A 43 -9.63 5.15 -5.18
N LYS A 44 -9.86 6.47 -5.16
CA LYS A 44 -10.12 7.25 -6.37
C LYS A 44 -8.93 7.24 -7.33
N ILE A 45 -7.72 7.48 -6.81
CA ILE A 45 -6.47 7.46 -7.59
C ILE A 45 -6.26 6.09 -8.24
N LEU A 46 -6.32 5.02 -7.45
CA LEU A 46 -6.11 3.64 -7.95
C LEU A 46 -7.16 3.23 -8.98
N SER A 47 -8.43 3.59 -8.76
CA SER A 47 -9.52 3.28 -9.69
C SER A 47 -9.36 4.04 -11.01
N ALA A 48 -9.04 5.33 -10.96
CA ALA A 48 -8.83 6.16 -12.15
C ALA A 48 -7.66 5.65 -13.01
N ALA A 49 -6.59 5.19 -12.35
CA ALA A 49 -5.41 4.63 -13.01
C ALA A 49 -5.58 3.17 -13.49
N LYS A 50 -6.76 2.56 -13.30
CA LYS A 50 -7.02 1.14 -13.56
C LYS A 50 -5.92 0.25 -12.97
N TYR A 51 -5.62 0.47 -11.69
CA TYR A 51 -4.57 -0.25 -10.99
C TYR A 51 -4.80 -1.77 -11.01
N ASN A 52 -3.76 -2.53 -11.35
CA ASN A 52 -3.74 -3.99 -11.36
C ASN A 52 -2.57 -4.49 -10.50
N PRO A 53 -2.82 -5.08 -9.32
CA PRO A 53 -1.75 -5.53 -8.43
C PRO A 53 -0.90 -6.68 -8.99
N ASN A 54 -1.30 -7.33 -10.07
CA ASN A 54 -0.48 -8.37 -10.71
C ASN A 54 0.54 -7.80 -11.69
N GLU A 55 0.42 -6.52 -12.07
CA GLU A 55 1.23 -5.88 -13.13
C GLU A 55 1.91 -4.60 -12.63
N ASP A 56 1.22 -3.82 -11.79
CA ASP A 56 1.66 -2.50 -11.37
C ASP A 56 2.62 -2.54 -10.17
N ILE A 57 2.78 -3.70 -9.52
CA ILE A 57 3.77 -3.91 -8.46
C ILE A 57 4.62 -5.15 -8.75
N ARG A 58 5.87 -5.13 -8.31
CA ARG A 58 6.81 -6.27 -8.38
C ARG A 58 7.67 -6.31 -7.12
N LEU A 59 8.29 -7.46 -6.88
CA LEU A 59 9.35 -7.55 -5.88
C LEU A 59 10.62 -6.93 -6.44
N SER A 60 11.31 -6.13 -5.63
CA SER A 60 12.62 -5.60 -5.96
C SER A 60 13.61 -6.74 -6.19
N ILE A 61 14.50 -6.55 -7.15
CA ILE A 61 15.63 -7.45 -7.42
C ILE A 61 16.82 -6.84 -6.68
N GLY A 62 17.36 -7.53 -5.68
CA GLY A 62 18.28 -7.00 -4.65
C GLY A 62 19.40 -6.06 -5.13
N ASN A 63 19.08 -4.77 -5.23
CA ASN A 63 20.00 -3.63 -5.32
C ASN A 63 19.54 -2.47 -4.42
N SER A 64 18.49 -2.66 -3.61
CA SER A 64 18.20 -1.84 -2.44
C SER A 64 19.24 -2.11 -1.35
N ALA A 65 19.66 -1.09 -0.61
CA ALA A 65 20.64 -1.19 0.49
C ALA A 65 20.35 -2.26 1.56
N CYS A 66 19.14 -2.83 1.56
CA CYS A 66 18.79 -4.07 2.25
C CYS A 66 19.00 -5.26 1.30
N THR A 67 20.22 -5.79 1.23
CA THR A 67 20.62 -6.86 0.30
C THR A 67 19.94 -8.21 0.55
N GLU A 68 19.28 -8.39 1.70
CA GLU A 68 18.64 -9.67 2.07
C GLU A 68 17.12 -9.67 1.95
N SER A 69 16.46 -8.50 1.85
CA SER A 69 15.00 -8.39 1.87
C SER A 69 14.46 -7.80 0.57
N LYS A 70 13.68 -8.61 -0.16
CA LYS A 70 12.89 -8.12 -1.31
C LYS A 70 11.73 -7.29 -0.77
N VAL A 71 11.56 -6.08 -1.30
CA VAL A 71 10.44 -5.19 -0.99
C VAL A 71 9.54 -5.03 -2.21
N TRP A 72 8.27 -4.68 -1.99
CA TRP A 72 7.38 -4.35 -3.11
C TRP A 72 7.72 -2.97 -3.67
N GLU A 73 7.80 -2.86 -4.98
CA GLU A 73 8.03 -1.62 -5.72
C GLU A 73 7.10 -1.53 -6.94
N TRP A 74 7.04 -0.34 -7.55
CA TRP A 74 6.28 -0.14 -8.79
C TRP A 74 6.83 -1.03 -9.93
N GLY A 75 5.95 -1.78 -10.57
CA GLY A 75 6.30 -2.75 -11.61
C GLY A 75 6.21 -2.22 -13.05
N THR A 76 5.35 -1.23 -13.29
CA THR A 76 5.05 -0.73 -14.64
C THR A 76 5.41 0.75 -14.78
N PHE A 77 6.18 1.10 -15.81
CA PHE A 77 6.70 2.47 -16.02
C PHE A 77 6.14 3.16 -17.28
N SER A 78 4.94 2.79 -17.73
CA SER A 78 4.26 3.53 -18.80
C SER A 78 3.84 4.94 -18.33
N THR A 79 3.71 5.90 -19.24
CA THR A 79 3.33 7.28 -18.90
C THR A 79 2.05 7.38 -18.03
N PRO A 80 0.96 6.63 -18.31
CA PRO A 80 -0.22 6.64 -17.44
C PRO A 80 0.07 6.11 -16.01
N LYS A 81 0.97 5.14 -15.87
CA LYS A 81 1.34 4.56 -14.56
C LYS A 81 2.33 5.44 -13.79
N MET A 82 3.19 6.20 -14.48
CA MET A 82 4.01 7.23 -13.82
C MET A 82 3.16 8.33 -13.17
N LYS A 83 2.04 8.73 -13.81
CA LYS A 83 1.08 9.65 -13.20
C LYS A 83 0.48 9.07 -11.91
N LEU A 84 0.08 7.80 -11.94
CA LEU A 84 -0.39 7.09 -10.75
C LEU A 84 0.64 7.13 -9.62
N HIS A 85 1.91 6.83 -9.90
CA HIS A 85 2.96 6.83 -8.87
C HIS A 85 3.09 8.21 -8.20
N ARG A 86 3.07 9.26 -9.01
CA ARG A 86 3.13 10.65 -8.53
C ARG A 86 1.92 11.01 -7.68
N GLU A 87 0.70 10.72 -8.14
CA GLU A 87 -0.52 11.04 -7.39
C GLU A 87 -0.59 10.31 -6.04
N VAL A 88 -0.11 9.06 -5.97
CA VAL A 88 -0.01 8.33 -4.71
C VAL A 88 1.04 8.96 -3.78
N GLN A 89 2.18 9.40 -4.31
CA GLN A 89 3.21 10.09 -3.54
C GLN A 89 2.71 11.42 -2.98
N GLU A 90 2.09 12.25 -3.83
CA GLU A 90 1.50 13.55 -3.44
C GLU A 90 0.44 13.35 -2.34
N MET A 91 -0.43 12.34 -2.49
CA MET A 91 -1.42 11.99 -1.47
C MET A 91 -0.80 11.70 -0.11
N PHE A 92 0.40 11.08 -0.02
CA PHE A 92 1.06 10.85 1.27
C PHE A 92 1.62 12.15 1.87
N VAL A 93 2.25 13.00 1.05
CA VAL A 93 2.82 14.28 1.49
C VAL A 93 1.73 15.21 2.03
N ASP A 94 0.60 15.28 1.33
CA ASP A 94 -0.52 16.17 1.67
C ASP A 94 -1.26 15.79 2.97
N ARG A 95 -0.94 14.63 3.57
CA ARG A 95 -1.52 14.22 4.85
C ARG A 95 -0.95 15.00 6.03
N LEU A 96 0.23 15.61 5.88
CA LEU A 96 0.87 16.44 6.89
C LEU A 96 0.93 15.73 8.26
N GLU A 97 1.38 14.46 8.25
CA GLU A 97 1.34 13.62 9.45
C GLU A 97 2.45 13.95 10.45
N ASP A 98 3.56 14.54 9.98
CA ASP A 98 4.76 14.85 10.78
C ASP A 98 4.92 16.34 11.14
N SER A 99 3.97 17.19 10.74
CA SER A 99 4.02 18.66 10.92
C SER A 99 3.27 19.15 12.14
#